data_AF-A0A974HN88-F1
#
_entry.id   AF-A0A974HN88-F1
#
_cell.length_a   1.000
_cell.length_b   1.000
_cell.length_c   1.000
_cell.angle_alpha   90.00
_cell.angle_beta   90.00
_cell.angle_gamma   90.00
#
_symmetry.space_group_name_H-M   'P 1'
#
loop_
_entity.id
_entity.type
_entity.pdbx_description
1 polymer ?
#
loop_
_entity_poly.entity_id
_entity_poly.type
_entity_poly.pdbx_seq_one_letter_code
_entity_poly.pdbx_strand_id
1 'polypeptide(L)'
;MVLPIEPTSSAALLGLTTGIVFSKKSRVFLQTLLYYAKKITLLKWNRPAAPTIEACKALVNTALPFYKEAYIAWGCQDKFIDIWLLWILNSDTNSPKVL
;
A
#
# COMPACT_ATOMS: atom_id res chain seq x y z
N MET A 1 -8.00 -30.55 -12.67
CA MET A 1 -7.61 -30.51 -11.24
C MET A 1 -6.73 -29.29 -11.04
N VAL A 2 -7.20 -28.27 -10.33
CA VAL A 2 -6.43 -27.04 -10.07
C VAL A 2 -5.85 -27.16 -8.67
N LEU A 3 -4.52 -27.17 -8.58
CA LEU A 3 -3.79 -27.21 -7.31
C LEU A 3 -4.00 -25.90 -6.53
N PRO A 4 -4.28 -25.95 -5.21
CA PRO A 4 -4.34 -24.75 -4.38
C PRO A 4 -2.91 -24.29 -4.14
N ILE A 5 -2.46 -23.28 -4.89
CA ILE A 5 -1.20 -22.60 -4.61
C ILE A 5 -1.45 -21.75 -3.38
N GLU A 6 -0.82 -22.11 -2.24
CA GLU A 6 -0.84 -21.28 -1.05
C GLU A 6 -0.32 -19.87 -1.41
N PRO A 7 -1.06 -18.80 -1.06
CA PRO A 7 -0.71 -17.46 -1.46
C PRO A 7 0.51 -16.99 -0.65
N THR A 8 1.69 -17.16 -1.23
CA THR A 8 2.93 -16.60 -0.70
C THR A 8 2.88 -15.08 -0.83
N SER A 9 3.40 -14.34 0.15
CA SER A 9 3.43 -12.88 0.22
C SER A 9 4.02 -12.21 -1.05
N SER A 10 4.85 -12.91 -1.79
CA SER A 10 5.39 -12.51 -3.09
C SER A 10 4.34 -12.39 -4.22
N ALA A 11 3.27 -13.20 -4.19
CA ALA A 11 2.21 -13.17 -5.20
C ALA A 11 1.30 -11.93 -5.07
N ALA A 12 1.09 -11.44 -3.84
CA ALA A 12 0.38 -10.20 -3.57
C ALA A 12 1.08 -8.97 -4.18
N LEU A 13 2.42 -9.02 -4.25
CA LEU A 13 3.27 -7.95 -4.79
C LEU A 13 3.14 -7.82 -6.33
N LEU A 14 2.77 -8.92 -7.01
CA LEU A 14 2.58 -8.97 -8.47
C LEU A 14 1.12 -8.74 -8.91
N GLY A 15 0.20 -8.41 -7.99
CA GLY A 15 -1.22 -8.20 -8.31
C GLY A 15 -2.01 -9.49 -8.55
N LEU A 16 -1.41 -10.66 -8.29
CA LEU A 16 -2.09 -11.96 -8.28
C LEU A 16 -2.80 -12.15 -6.94
N THR A 17 -3.87 -11.39 -6.70
CA THR A 17 -4.71 -11.51 -5.50
C THR A 17 -5.82 -12.56 -5.70
N THR A 18 -5.55 -13.67 -6.38
CA THR A 18 -6.57 -14.67 -6.74
C THR A 18 -7.01 -15.56 -5.58
N GLY A 19 -6.43 -15.41 -4.38
CA GLY A 19 -6.75 -16.28 -3.22
C GLY A 19 -7.24 -15.56 -1.94
N ILE A 20 -7.08 -14.24 -1.82
CA ILE A 20 -7.45 -13.51 -0.58
C ILE A 20 -8.56 -12.52 -0.90
N VAL A 21 -9.73 -12.70 -0.28
CA VAL A 21 -10.85 -11.76 -0.38
C VAL A 21 -10.52 -10.50 0.41
N PHE A 22 -9.69 -9.64 -0.16
CA PHE A 22 -9.47 -8.31 0.38
C PHE A 22 -10.75 -7.48 0.22
N SER A 23 -11.14 -6.79 1.28
CA SER A 23 -12.17 -5.75 1.17
C SER A 23 -11.76 -4.73 0.09
N LYS A 24 -12.73 -4.10 -0.57
CA LYS A 24 -12.47 -3.08 -1.61
C LYS A 24 -11.50 -1.99 -1.11
N LYS A 25 -11.61 -1.61 0.17
CA LYS A 25 -10.76 -0.63 0.85
C LYS A 25 -9.33 -1.13 0.99
N SER A 26 -9.14 -2.35 1.47
CA SER A 26 -7.82 -2.99 1.60
C SER A 26 -7.12 -3.12 0.25
N ARG A 27 -7.87 -3.42 -0.83
CA ARG A 27 -7.31 -3.48 -2.19
C ARG A 27 -6.82 -2.11 -2.66
N VAL A 28 -7.61 -1.05 -2.46
CA VAL A 28 -7.22 0.33 -2.81
C VAL A 28 -5.98 0.76 -2.03
N PHE A 29 -5.93 0.45 -0.73
CA PHE A 29 -4.76 0.71 0.10
C PHE A 29 -3.51 0.00 -0.43
N LEU A 30 -3.57 -1.32 -0.64
CA LEU A 30 -2.44 -2.11 -1.16
C LEU A 30 -1.98 -1.65 -2.55
N GLN A 31 -2.91 -1.35 -3.46
CA GLN A 31 -2.57 -0.81 -4.78
C GLN A 31 -1.86 0.54 -4.70
N THR A 32 -2.29 1.39 -3.76
CA THR A 32 -1.64 2.69 -3.55
C THR A 32 -0.22 2.52 -3.01
N LEU A 33 -0.01 1.61 -2.04
CA LEU A 33 1.33 1.28 -1.56
C LEU A 33 2.22 0.68 -2.67
N LEU A 34 1.67 -0.21 -3.49
CA LEU A 34 2.39 -0.81 -4.61
C LEU A 34 2.81 0.25 -5.65
N TYR A 35 1.95 1.25 -5.89
CA TYR A 35 2.29 2.39 -6.76
C TYR A 35 3.52 3.15 -6.22
N TYR A 36 3.57 3.45 -4.92
CA TYR A 36 4.73 4.12 -4.32
C TYR A 36 5.99 3.25 -4.32
N ALA A 37 5.86 1.95 -4.08
CA ALA A 37 6.97 1.00 -4.19
C ALA A 37 7.54 0.97 -5.62
N LYS A 38 6.69 0.92 -6.65
CA LYS A 38 7.13 0.98 -8.05
C LYS A 38 7.79 2.33 -8.37
N LYS A 39 7.19 3.44 -7.89
CA LYS A 39 7.73 4.78 -8.09
C LYS A 39 9.15 4.91 -7.54
N ILE A 40 9.41 4.40 -6.34
CA ILE A 40 10.75 4.49 -5.74
C ILE A 40 11.76 3.58 -6.46
N THR A 41 11.35 2.40 -6.92
CA THR A 41 12.20 1.52 -7.74
C THR A 41 12.58 2.20 -9.06
N LEU A 42 11.63 2.86 -9.73
CA LEU A 42 11.90 3.62 -10.95
C LEU A 42 12.83 4.81 -10.69
N LEU A 43 12.60 5.59 -9.63
CA LEU A 43 13.43 6.75 -9.28
C LEU A 43 14.87 6.35 -8.90
N LYS A 44 15.05 5.16 -8.33
CA LYS A 44 16.36 4.63 -7.92
C LYS A 44 16.96 3.65 -8.91
N TRP A 45 16.36 3.48 -10.10
CA TRP A 45 16.78 2.50 -11.09
C TRP A 45 18.24 2.66 -11.53
N ASN A 46 18.74 3.91 -11.57
CA ASN A 46 20.13 4.22 -11.92
C ASN A 46 21.10 4.20 -10.72
N ARG A 47 20.65 3.77 -9.53
CA ARG A 47 21.48 3.73 -8.32
C ARG A 47 21.75 2.27 -7.93
N PRO A 48 22.97 1.95 -7.45
CA PRO A 48 23.30 0.60 -6.99
C PRO A 48 22.56 0.21 -5.70
N ALA A 49 22.01 1.18 -4.97
CA ALA A 49 21.33 0.94 -3.70
C ALA A 49 19.85 0.62 -3.91
N ALA A 50 19.42 -0.52 -3.38
CA ALA A 50 18.01 -0.92 -3.36
C ALA A 50 17.14 0.13 -2.62
N PRO A 51 15.89 0.34 -3.07
CA PRO A 51 14.95 1.16 -2.33
C PRO A 51 14.66 0.55 -0.96
N THR A 52 14.83 1.35 0.09
CA THR A 52 14.52 0.94 1.46
C THR A 52 13.05 1.18 1.80
N ILE A 53 12.53 0.42 2.76
CA ILE A 53 11.13 0.52 3.21
C ILE A 53 10.87 1.93 3.78
N GLU A 54 11.83 2.50 4.50
CA GLU A 54 11.78 3.82 5.12
C GLU A 54 11.60 4.91 4.07
N ALA A 55 12.31 4.79 2.94
CA ALA A 55 12.17 5.73 1.85
C ALA A 55 10.81 5.61 1.15
N CYS A 56 10.23 4.41 1.08
CA CYS A 56 8.86 4.21 0.61
C CYS A 56 7.84 4.84 1.58
N LYS A 57 7.98 4.60 2.89
CA LYS A 57 7.15 5.21 3.95
C LYS A 57 7.20 6.74 3.89
N ALA A 58 8.39 7.32 3.71
CA ALA A 58 8.56 8.77 3.58
C ALA A 58 7.75 9.34 2.41
N LEU A 59 7.80 8.71 1.24
CA LEU A 59 7.01 9.14 0.08
C LEU A 59 5.51 9.08 0.32
N VAL A 60 5.02 7.99 0.94
CA VAL A 60 3.61 7.85 1.29
C VAL A 60 3.18 8.93 2.28
N ASN A 61 3.99 9.17 3.32
CA ASN A 61 3.70 10.19 4.35
C ASN A 61 3.73 11.61 3.80
N THR A 62 4.61 11.94 2.86
CA THR A 62 4.59 13.23 2.17
C THR A 62 3.32 13.42 1.34
N ALA A 63 2.78 12.34 0.76
CA ALA A 63 1.57 12.41 -0.07
C ALA A 63 0.26 12.35 0.71
N LEU A 64 0.28 11.81 1.93
CA LEU A 64 -0.90 11.56 2.75
C LEU A 64 -1.77 12.81 3.02
N PRO A 65 -1.21 14.01 3.30
CA PRO A 65 -2.01 15.21 3.48
C PRO A 65 -2.83 15.59 2.24
N PHE A 66 -2.27 15.44 1.04
CA PHE A 66 -2.98 15.74 -0.21
C PHE A 66 -4.15 14.78 -0.45
N TYR A 67 -3.98 13.49 -0.11
CA TYR A 67 -5.09 12.56 -0.15
C TYR A 67 -6.17 12.97 0.85
N LYS A 68 -5.80 13.32 2.09
CA LYS A 68 -6.77 13.77 3.10
C LYS A 68 -7.58 14.97 2.60
N GLU A 69 -6.92 15.99 2.05
CA GLU A 69 -7.59 17.18 1.50
C GLU A 69 -8.50 16.84 0.31
N ALA A 70 -8.06 16.00 -0.62
CA ALA A 70 -8.89 15.59 -1.76
C ALA A 70 -10.17 14.85 -1.31
N TYR A 71 -10.06 13.95 -0.34
CA TYR A 71 -11.22 13.23 0.20
C TYR A 71 -12.15 14.15 1.00
N ILE A 72 -11.63 15.16 1.70
CA ILE A 72 -12.44 16.20 2.36
C ILE A 72 -13.19 17.04 1.33
N ALA A 73 -12.50 17.49 0.27
CA ALA A 73 -13.11 18.29 -0.79
C ALA A 73 -14.24 17.54 -1.53
N TRP A 74 -14.14 16.21 -1.62
CA TRP A 74 -15.18 15.34 -2.17
C TRP A 74 -16.28 14.94 -1.17
N GLY A 75 -16.26 15.45 0.07
CA GLY A 75 -17.22 15.08 1.11
C GLY A 75 -17.16 13.59 1.50
N CYS A 76 -16.03 12.92 1.27
CA CYS A 76 -15.83 11.48 1.46
C CYS A 76 -14.79 11.17 2.54
N GLN A 77 -14.72 11.97 3.60
CA GLN A 77 -13.72 11.82 4.66
C GLN A 77 -13.74 10.42 5.30
N ASP A 78 -14.92 9.82 5.46
CA ASP A 78 -15.06 8.47 6.03
C ASP A 78 -14.32 7.42 5.20
N LYS A 79 -14.33 7.56 3.86
CA LYS A 79 -13.58 6.67 2.96
C LYS A 79 -12.07 6.83 3.12
N PHE A 80 -11.59 8.05 3.41
CA PHE A 80 -10.18 8.27 3.69
C PHE A 80 -9.76 7.54 4.97
N ILE A 81 -10.54 7.69 6.04
CA ILE A 81 -10.31 7.00 7.31
C ILE A 81 -10.33 5.49 7.07
N ASP A 82 -11.38 4.97 6.44
CA ASP A 82 -11.53 3.55 6.11
C ASP A 82 -10.35 2.93 5.35
N ILE A 83 -9.68 3.70 4.49
CA ILE A 83 -8.54 3.23 3.67
C ILE A 83 -7.22 3.38 4.43
N TRP A 84 -7.03 4.49 5.15
CA TRP A 84 -5.73 4.89 5.71
C TRP A 84 -5.61 4.75 7.22
N LEU A 85 -6.69 4.43 7.95
CA LEU A 85 -6.69 4.34 9.42
C LEU A 85 -5.60 3.40 9.93
N LEU A 86 -5.43 2.23 9.31
CA LEU A 86 -4.39 1.27 9.70
C LEU A 86 -2.97 1.81 9.50
N TRP A 87 -2.73 2.66 8.50
CA TRP A 87 -1.44 3.30 8.28
C TRP A 87 -1.17 4.41 9.29
N ILE A 88 -2.18 5.24 9.57
CA ILE A 88 -2.08 6.36 10.51
C ILE A 88 -1.90 5.87 11.95
N LEU A 89 -2.61 4.82 12.35
CA LEU A 89 -2.54 4.26 13.71
C LEU A 89 -1.25 3.44 13.96
N ASN A 90 -0.57 2.97 12.91
CA ASN A 90 0.63 2.14 13.03
C ASN A 90 1.88 2.85 12.49
N SER A 91 2.12 4.08 12.95
CA SER A 91 3.32 4.87 12.60
C SER A 91 4.62 4.11 12.87
N ASP A 92 4.66 3.34 13.94
CA ASP A 92 5.88 2.65 14.40
C ASP A 92 6.15 1.35 13.62
N THR A 93 5.11 0.70 13.08
CA THR A 93 5.24 -0.60 12.40
C THR A 93 5.15 -0.51 10.88
N ASN A 94 4.31 0.36 10.30
CA ASN A 94 3.88 0.40 8.88
C ASN A 94 4.12 -0.90 8.08
N SER A 95 3.74 -2.02 8.68
CA SER A 95 3.73 -3.35 8.10
C SER A 95 2.35 -3.88 8.40
N PRO A 96 1.61 -4.41 7.42
CA PRO A 96 0.48 -5.24 7.77
C PRO A 96 1.09 -6.50 8.40
N LYS A 97 1.11 -6.57 9.74
CA LYS A 97 1.06 -7.88 10.40
C LYS A 97 -0.26 -8.48 9.94
N VAL A 98 -0.18 -9.26 8.87
CA VAL A 98 -1.22 -10.20 8.49
C VAL A 98 -1.30 -11.17 9.66
N LEU A 99 -2.31 -10.96 10.51
CA LEU A 99 -2.83 -12.00 11.39
C LEU A 99 -3.46 -13.09 10.52
#